data_AF-A0A2T0USH6-F1
#
_entry.id   AF-A0A2T0USH6-F1
#
_cell.length_a   1.000
_cell.length_b   1.000
_cell.length_c   1.000
_cell.angle_alpha   90.00
_cell.angle_beta   90.00
_cell.angle_gamma   90.00
#
_symmetry.space_group_name_H-M   'P 1'
#
loop_
_entity.id
_entity.type
_entity.pdbx_description
1 polymer ?
#
loop_
_entity_poly.entity_id
_entity_poly.type
_entity_poly.pdbx_seq_one_letter_code
_entity_poly.pdbx_strand_id
1 'polypeptide(L)'
;MTGTRPPKLDLKRDAQRVLQENWLRPGERLLEAVPVWKLPALDGIPNPGWTAGQLAKQVAKVVGLALLWIVFSVLIAIVFVALADGITGSGGDSGKPKRIKGPGVVLRGEGEGSMMGRLVTPALRRRGWWVLTDRRVAHVAVQRSYGKFWSGSGPETKIDGPVPLETVLEIPREQYAYDEDHRFRKTRMLRRTKPAGLYRRITLADGSGVDLRRRHQ
;
A
#
# COMPACT_ATOMS: atom_id res chain seq x y z
N MET A 1 -15.62 23.88 -13.12
CA MET A 1 -14.95 22.57 -12.92
C MET A 1 -16.03 21.50 -12.99
N THR A 2 -16.10 20.75 -14.08
CA THR A 2 -17.10 19.69 -14.30
C THR A 2 -16.96 18.63 -13.20
N GLY A 3 -18.06 18.34 -12.50
CA GLY A 3 -18.13 17.47 -11.31
C GLY A 3 -17.93 15.99 -11.57
N THR A 4 -17.11 15.62 -12.57
CA THR A 4 -16.81 14.23 -12.90
C THR A 4 -15.94 13.64 -11.80
N ARG A 5 -16.46 12.65 -11.08
CA ARG A 5 -15.72 11.96 -10.02
C ARG A 5 -14.41 11.40 -10.61
N PRO A 6 -13.25 11.56 -9.93
CA PRO A 6 -11.98 11.10 -10.47
C PRO A 6 -12.00 9.58 -10.73
N PRO A 7 -11.28 9.10 -11.76
CA PRO A 7 -11.27 7.68 -12.13
C PRO A 7 -10.73 6.82 -10.97
N LYS A 8 -11.18 5.57 -10.88
CA LYS A 8 -10.60 4.60 -9.95
C LYS A 8 -9.34 4.03 -10.58
N LEU A 9 -8.18 4.30 -9.99
CA LEU A 9 -6.90 3.83 -10.52
C LEU A 9 -6.55 2.43 -10.02
N ASP A 10 -5.92 1.65 -10.89
CA ASP A 10 -5.24 0.42 -10.55
C ASP A 10 -3.77 0.69 -10.21
N LEU A 11 -3.47 0.74 -8.90
CA LEU A 11 -2.12 1.02 -8.40
C LEU A 11 -1.06 0.02 -8.90
N LYS A 12 -1.42 -1.19 -9.34
CA LYS A 12 -0.41 -2.15 -9.82
C LYS A 12 -0.06 -1.97 -11.29
N ARG A 13 -0.92 -1.33 -12.09
CA ARG A 13 -0.81 -1.28 -13.56
C ARG A 13 -0.67 0.15 -14.09
N ASP A 14 -1.41 1.08 -13.51
CA ASP A 14 -1.50 2.44 -14.04
C ASP A 14 -0.32 3.35 -13.65
N ALA A 15 0.58 2.87 -12.78
CA ALA A 15 1.63 3.68 -12.18
C ALA A 15 2.46 4.44 -13.21
N GLN A 16 2.97 3.75 -14.24
CA GLN A 16 3.85 4.36 -15.24
C GLN A 16 3.12 5.44 -16.04
N ARG A 17 1.99 5.09 -16.66
CA ARG A 17 1.16 6.02 -17.46
C ARG A 17 0.75 7.26 -16.64
N VAL A 18 0.20 7.03 -15.45
CA VAL A 18 -0.33 8.12 -14.61
C VAL A 18 0.78 9.04 -14.11
N LEU A 19 1.89 8.48 -13.61
CA LEU A 19 2.98 9.29 -13.07
C LEU A 19 3.70 10.07 -14.19
N GLN A 20 3.91 9.45 -15.35
CA GLN A 20 4.56 10.11 -16.49
C GLN A 20 3.76 11.31 -17.00
N GLU A 21 2.44 11.20 -17.09
CA GLU A 21 1.59 12.26 -17.64
C GLU A 21 1.26 13.36 -16.62
N ASN A 22 1.20 13.04 -15.32
CA ASN A 22 0.58 13.94 -14.33
C ASN A 22 1.51 14.37 -13.18
N TRP A 23 2.70 13.78 -13.02
CA TRP A 23 3.53 14.01 -11.81
C TRP A 23 5.03 14.16 -12.04
N LEU A 24 5.60 13.43 -13.00
CA LEU A 24 7.03 13.54 -13.33
C LEU A 24 7.34 14.93 -13.90
N ARG A 25 8.48 15.50 -13.49
CA ARG A 25 9.00 16.74 -14.08
C ARG A 25 9.53 16.45 -15.50
N PRO A 26 9.61 17.47 -16.38
CA PRO A 26 10.23 17.30 -17.70
C PRO A 26 11.65 16.72 -17.60
N GLY A 27 11.88 15.63 -18.33
CA GLY A 27 13.17 14.91 -18.36
C GLY A 27 13.47 14.03 -17.14
N GLU A 28 12.57 13.94 -16.16
CA GLU A 28 12.68 13.03 -15.02
C GLU A 28 12.30 11.60 -15.42
N ARG A 29 13.10 10.61 -15.01
CA ARG A 29 12.88 9.20 -15.34
C ARG A 29 12.36 8.44 -14.13
N LEU A 30 11.23 7.75 -14.32
CA LEU A 30 10.69 6.82 -13.35
C LEU A 30 11.56 5.55 -13.29
N LEU A 31 12.12 5.23 -12.12
CA LEU A 31 12.92 4.03 -11.91
C LEU A 31 12.11 2.89 -11.28
N GLU A 32 11.28 3.21 -10.29
CA GLU A 32 10.42 2.23 -9.61
C GLU A 32 9.16 2.90 -9.07
N ALA A 33 8.02 2.19 -9.14
CA ALA A 33 6.78 2.60 -8.49
C ALA A 33 6.18 1.41 -7.73
N VAL A 34 6.19 1.49 -6.40
CA VAL A 34 5.68 0.44 -5.51
C VAL A 34 4.31 0.83 -4.96
N PRO A 35 3.25 0.06 -5.24
CA PRO A 35 1.92 0.41 -4.78
C PRO A 35 1.74 0.17 -3.28
N VAL A 36 1.09 1.13 -2.61
CA VAL A 36 0.75 1.08 -1.19
C VAL A 36 -0.74 1.36 -0.98
N TRP A 37 -1.36 0.57 -0.10
CA TRP A 37 -2.80 0.67 0.22
C TRP A 37 -3.08 1.08 1.67
N LYS A 38 -2.02 1.16 2.46
CA LYS A 38 -2.00 1.49 3.88
C LYS A 38 -0.59 1.94 4.24
N LEU A 39 -0.40 2.34 5.50
CA LEU A 39 0.92 2.67 6.03
C LEU A 39 1.94 1.57 5.67
N PRO A 40 3.10 1.96 5.10
CA PRO A 40 4.24 1.06 4.92
C PRO A 40 4.65 0.36 6.21
N ALA A 41 5.45 -0.69 6.09
CA ALA A 41 6.04 -1.30 7.29
C ALA A 41 7.03 -0.29 7.92
N LEU A 42 7.02 -0.19 9.25
CA LEU A 42 7.97 0.63 9.99
C LEU A 42 8.96 -0.30 10.69
N ASP A 43 10.23 0.08 10.67
CA ASP A 43 11.36 -0.64 11.25
C ASP A 43 12.14 0.34 12.12
N GLY A 44 11.98 0.21 13.44
CA GLY A 44 12.56 1.12 14.44
C GLY A 44 11.86 2.47 14.60
N ILE A 45 10.87 2.81 13.76
CA ILE A 45 10.09 4.05 13.84
C ILE A 45 8.73 3.77 14.50
N PRO A 46 8.26 4.60 15.46
CA PRO A 46 6.94 4.42 16.04
C PRO A 46 5.83 4.71 15.04
N ASN A 47 4.68 4.08 15.30
CA ASN A 47 3.52 4.18 14.42
C ASN A 47 2.88 5.56 14.58
N PRO A 48 2.69 6.34 13.50
CA PRO A 48 2.07 7.66 13.62
C PRO A 48 0.65 7.49 14.14
N GLY A 49 0.25 8.35 15.08
CA GLY A 49 -1.10 8.39 15.62
C GLY A 49 -2.18 8.51 14.54
N TRP A 50 -3.41 8.24 14.89
CA TRP A 50 -4.55 8.45 13.99
C TRP A 50 -5.02 9.89 14.12
N THR A 51 -5.32 10.55 12.99
CA THR A 51 -6.04 11.83 13.07
C THR A 51 -7.51 11.56 13.44
N ALA A 52 -8.17 12.52 14.09
CA ALA A 52 -9.57 12.37 14.51
C ALA A 52 -10.50 11.96 13.35
N GLY A 53 -10.31 12.56 12.17
CA GLY A 53 -11.08 12.20 10.97
C GLY A 53 -10.80 10.79 10.44
N GLN A 54 -9.56 10.29 10.57
CA GLN A 54 -9.23 8.91 10.21
C GLN A 54 -9.83 7.91 11.20
N LEU A 55 -9.78 8.24 12.49
CA LEU A 55 -10.36 7.43 13.56
C LEU A 55 -11.88 7.33 13.38
N ALA A 56 -12.58 8.45 13.18
CA ALA A 56 -14.02 8.47 12.96
C ALA A 56 -14.45 7.62 11.76
N LYS A 57 -13.74 7.73 10.62
CA LYS A 57 -13.99 6.89 9.44
C LYS A 57 -13.78 5.40 9.71
N GLN A 58 -12.75 5.06 10.49
CA GLN A 58 -12.47 3.68 10.85
C GLN A 58 -13.54 3.12 11.80
N VAL A 59 -13.96 3.88 12.79
CA VAL A 59 -15.04 3.52 13.72
C VAL A 59 -16.36 3.33 12.95
N ALA A 60 -16.75 4.29 12.12
CA ALA A 60 -17.97 4.20 11.31
C ALA A 60 -17.98 2.97 10.41
N LYS A 61 -16.83 2.63 9.81
CA LYS A 61 -16.68 1.41 9.00
C LYS A 61 -16.86 0.15 9.83
N VAL A 62 -16.27 0.08 11.02
CA VAL A 62 -16.38 -1.08 11.91
C VAL A 62 -17.82 -1.26 12.40
N VAL A 63 -18.46 -0.17 12.86
CA VAL A 63 -19.86 -0.18 13.30
C VAL A 63 -20.78 -0.61 12.16
N GLY A 64 -20.63 -0.04 10.96
CA GLY A 64 -21.41 -0.44 9.79
C GLY A 64 -21.23 -1.91 9.41
N LEU A 65 -20.00 -2.44 9.49
CA LEU A 65 -19.74 -3.85 9.22
C LEU A 65 -20.37 -4.76 10.29
N ALA A 66 -20.33 -4.36 11.55
CA ALA A 66 -20.95 -5.09 12.65
C ALA A 66 -22.47 -5.15 12.51
N LEU A 67 -23.12 -4.01 12.19
CA LEU A 67 -24.56 -3.95 11.92
C LEU A 67 -24.94 -4.84 10.73
N LEU A 68 -24.18 -4.78 9.64
CA LEU A 68 -24.40 -5.66 8.49
C LEU A 68 -24.28 -7.15 8.87
N TRP A 69 -23.31 -7.48 9.72
CA TRP A 69 -23.12 -8.84 10.21
C TRP A 69 -24.31 -9.30 11.04
N ILE A 70 -24.84 -8.44 11.93
CA ILE A 70 -26.06 -8.73 12.70
C ILE A 70 -27.24 -9.00 11.77
N VAL A 71 -27.48 -8.14 10.78
CA VAL A 71 -28.57 -8.34 9.80
C VAL A 71 -28.40 -9.66 9.05
N PHE A 72 -27.17 -9.97 8.61
CA PHE A 72 -26.87 -11.22 7.92
C PHE A 72 -27.06 -12.45 8.82
N SER A 73 -26.67 -12.38 10.10
CA SER A 73 -26.90 -13.44 11.08
C SER A 73 -28.39 -13.68 11.33
N VAL A 74 -29.20 -12.62 11.41
CA VAL A 74 -30.66 -12.74 11.55
C VAL A 74 -31.28 -13.39 10.30
N LEU A 75 -30.87 -12.97 9.10
CA LEU A 75 -31.31 -13.59 7.86
C LEU A 75 -30.92 -15.06 7.77
N ILE A 76 -29.68 -15.41 8.12
CA ILE A 76 -29.24 -16.80 8.22
C ILE A 76 -30.10 -17.57 9.22
N ALA A 77 -30.36 -17.02 10.41
CA ALA A 77 -31.19 -17.67 11.41
C ALA A 77 -32.61 -17.92 10.88
N ILE A 78 -33.23 -16.95 10.17
CA ILE A 78 -34.54 -17.12 9.52
C ILE A 78 -34.49 -18.24 8.47
N VAL A 79 -33.44 -18.27 7.65
CA VAL A 79 -33.23 -19.32 6.64
C VAL A 79 -33.03 -20.69 7.28
N PHE A 80 -32.29 -20.79 8.38
CA PHE A 80 -32.10 -22.04 9.13
C PHE A 80 -33.38 -22.52 9.82
N VAL A 81 -34.21 -21.62 10.33
CA VAL A 81 -35.53 -21.96 10.88
C VAL A 81 -36.46 -22.45 9.77
N ALA A 82 -36.34 -21.92 8.55
CA ALA A 82 -37.12 -22.35 7.39
C ALA A 82 -36.60 -23.64 6.72
N LEU A 83 -35.32 -23.98 6.87
CA LEU A 83 -34.65 -25.14 6.28
C LEU A 83 -34.35 -26.23 7.32
N ALA A 84 -35.30 -26.52 8.22
CA ALA A 84 -35.17 -27.60 9.21
C ALA A 84 -35.15 -29.02 8.60
N ASP A 85 -34.74 -29.18 7.33
CA ASP A 85 -34.27 -30.45 6.75
C ASP A 85 -33.00 -30.21 5.92
N GLY A 86 -32.02 -31.07 6.17
CA GLY A 86 -30.61 -30.68 6.28
C GLY A 86 -29.86 -30.39 5.00
N ILE A 87 -28.78 -29.62 5.14
CA ILE A 87 -27.72 -29.49 4.13
C ILE A 87 -26.35 -29.40 4.81
N THR A 88 -25.56 -30.46 4.67
CA THR A 88 -24.09 -30.49 4.82
C THR A 88 -23.42 -29.92 3.58
N GLY A 89 -22.51 -28.96 3.76
CA GLY A 89 -21.83 -28.25 2.68
C GLY A 89 -20.30 -28.30 2.76
N SER A 90 -19.73 -28.80 1.67
CA SER A 90 -18.32 -29.05 1.35
C SER A 90 -17.37 -27.86 1.51
N GLY A 91 -16.18 -28.13 2.07
CA GLY A 91 -15.05 -27.20 2.11
C GLY A 91 -14.01 -27.54 1.03
N GLY A 92 -13.96 -26.73 -0.03
CA GLY A 92 -12.91 -26.81 -1.04
C GLY A 92 -11.64 -26.08 -0.59
N ASP A 93 -10.54 -26.82 -0.44
CA ASP A 93 -9.22 -26.26 -0.18
C ASP A 93 -8.56 -25.83 -1.50
N SER A 94 -8.29 -24.54 -1.65
CA SER A 94 -7.67 -23.96 -2.85
C SER A 94 -6.19 -23.72 -2.59
N GLY A 95 -5.36 -24.47 -3.32
CA GLY A 95 -3.90 -24.38 -3.32
C GLY A 95 -3.42 -22.95 -3.53
N LYS A 96 -2.73 -22.41 -2.55
CA LYS A 96 -2.19 -21.03 -2.59
C LYS A 96 -0.86 -21.00 -3.35
N PRO A 97 -0.69 -20.16 -4.37
CA PRO A 97 0.60 -19.96 -5.02
C PRO A 97 1.62 -19.36 -4.04
N LYS A 98 2.89 -19.70 -4.28
CA LYS A 98 4.08 -19.40 -3.44
C LYS A 98 4.22 -17.89 -3.20
N ARG A 99 3.61 -17.40 -2.11
CA ARG A 99 3.66 -15.99 -1.68
C ARG A 99 5.10 -15.51 -1.45
N ILE A 100 5.55 -14.54 -2.23
CA ILE A 100 6.68 -13.67 -1.88
C ILE A 100 6.23 -12.79 -0.71
N LYS A 101 6.86 -12.96 0.46
CA LYS A 101 6.29 -12.59 1.78
C LYS A 101 6.81 -11.27 2.37
N GLY A 102 7.69 -10.54 1.69
CA GLY A 102 8.18 -9.23 2.17
C GLY A 102 7.16 -8.09 1.97
N PRO A 103 7.17 -7.03 2.80
CA PRO A 103 6.43 -5.79 2.52
C PRO A 103 6.96 -5.12 1.24
N GLY A 104 6.10 -4.40 0.52
CA GLY A 104 6.52 -3.67 -0.68
C GLY A 104 7.43 -2.49 -0.35
N VAL A 105 7.18 -1.83 0.78
CA VAL A 105 7.90 -0.64 1.26
C VAL A 105 8.15 -0.80 2.75
N VAL A 106 9.37 -0.49 3.19
CA VAL A 106 9.74 -0.41 4.61
C VAL A 106 10.39 0.94 4.88
N LEU A 107 9.93 1.65 5.92
CA LEU A 107 10.57 2.87 6.42
C LEU A 107 11.42 2.49 7.63
N ARG A 108 12.70 2.85 7.60
CA ARG A 108 13.71 2.52 8.61
C ARG A 108 14.15 3.79 9.34
N GLY A 109 14.36 3.70 10.64
CA GLY A 109 14.92 4.78 11.45
C GLY A 109 14.95 4.42 12.93
N GLU A 110 15.69 5.20 13.72
CA GLU A 110 15.82 5.01 15.16
C GLU A 110 14.90 5.99 15.89
N GLY A 111 13.61 5.62 16.02
CA GLY A 111 12.61 6.43 16.70
C GLY A 111 12.16 7.69 15.93
N GLU A 112 11.40 8.54 16.61
CA GLU A 112 10.88 9.81 16.06
C GLU A 112 11.98 10.85 15.79
N GLY A 113 13.12 10.74 16.49
CA GLY A 113 14.25 11.65 16.35
C GLY A 113 14.98 11.54 15.01
N SER A 114 14.95 10.36 14.38
CA SER A 114 15.54 10.11 13.06
C SER A 114 14.86 10.93 11.96
N MET A 115 15.60 11.26 10.90
CA MET A 115 15.09 12.00 9.74
C MET A 115 13.84 11.33 9.17
N MET A 116 13.89 10.01 8.92
CA MET A 116 12.71 9.28 8.46
C MET A 116 11.59 9.29 9.50
N GLY A 117 11.92 9.16 10.80
CA GLY A 117 10.94 9.22 11.89
C GLY A 117 10.11 10.51 11.88
N ARG A 118 10.75 11.65 11.65
CA ARG A 118 10.09 12.96 11.54
C ARG A 118 9.19 13.09 10.30
N LEU A 119 9.53 12.38 9.23
CA LEU A 119 8.77 12.36 7.98
C LEU A 119 7.57 11.41 8.03
N VAL A 120 7.52 10.51 9.03
CA VAL A 120 6.42 9.56 9.22
C VAL A 120 5.22 10.27 9.83
N THR A 121 4.29 10.68 8.97
CA THR A 121 3.04 11.33 9.37
C THR A 121 1.82 10.44 9.12
N PRO A 122 0.65 10.74 9.72
CA PRO A 122 -0.59 10.01 9.44
C PRO A 122 -1.02 10.07 7.96
N ALA A 123 -0.51 11.02 7.19
CA ALA A 123 -0.77 11.14 5.76
C ALA A 123 -0.17 9.97 4.95
N LEU A 124 0.88 9.31 5.45
CA LEU A 124 1.46 8.11 4.81
C LEU A 124 0.52 6.90 4.83
N ARG A 125 -0.62 6.96 5.52
CA ARG A 125 -1.67 5.93 5.45
C ARG A 125 -2.46 5.97 4.15
N ARG A 126 -2.37 7.08 3.39
CA ARG A 126 -3.08 7.25 2.13
C ARG A 126 -2.60 6.24 1.10
N ARG A 127 -3.49 5.92 0.17
CA ARG A 127 -3.20 4.97 -0.92
C ARG A 127 -2.47 5.70 -2.03
N GLY A 128 -1.57 4.99 -2.71
CA GLY A 128 -0.81 5.57 -3.80
C GLY A 128 0.43 4.75 -4.13
N TRP A 129 1.50 5.44 -4.49
CA TRP A 129 2.78 4.84 -4.87
C TRP A 129 3.91 5.44 -4.06
N TRP A 130 4.84 4.57 -3.65
CA TRP A 130 6.20 5.00 -3.39
C TRP A 130 6.98 4.98 -4.69
N VAL A 131 7.47 6.13 -5.07
CA VAL A 131 8.08 6.40 -6.36
C VAL A 131 9.56 6.70 -6.14
N LEU A 132 10.41 6.02 -6.88
CA LEU A 132 11.82 6.35 -7.02
C LEU A 132 12.04 6.83 -8.46
N THR A 133 12.63 8.00 -8.58
CA THR A 133 13.10 8.56 -9.85
C THR A 133 14.61 8.75 -9.80
N ASP A 134 15.17 9.17 -10.92
CA ASP A 134 16.56 9.63 -10.99
C ASP A 134 16.83 10.89 -10.15
N ARG A 135 15.78 11.64 -9.77
CA ARG A 135 15.90 12.94 -9.07
C ARG A 135 15.34 12.98 -7.66
N ARG A 136 14.50 12.02 -7.25
CA ARG A 136 13.84 12.05 -5.93
C ARG A 136 13.20 10.72 -5.56
N VAL A 137 12.89 10.58 -4.29
CA VAL A 137 11.99 9.58 -3.74
C VAL A 137 10.76 10.28 -3.21
N ALA A 138 9.57 9.77 -3.51
CA ALA A 138 8.34 10.37 -3.06
C ALA A 138 7.26 9.35 -2.71
N HIS A 139 6.36 9.74 -1.81
CA HIS A 139 5.07 9.09 -1.65
C HIS A 139 4.00 9.93 -2.34
N VAL A 140 3.45 9.40 -3.43
CA VAL A 140 2.42 10.06 -4.24
C VAL A 140 1.08 9.42 -3.94
N ALA A 141 0.20 10.15 -3.29
CA ALA A 141 -1.14 9.69 -2.95
C ALA A 141 -2.14 9.95 -4.08
N VAL A 142 -3.09 9.01 -4.22
CA VAL A 142 -4.22 9.13 -5.15
C VAL A 142 -5.50 9.35 -4.36
N GLN A 143 -6.46 10.07 -4.94
CA GLN A 143 -7.77 10.25 -4.31
C GLN A 143 -8.62 8.97 -4.34
N ARG A 144 -8.59 8.23 -5.45
CA ARG A 144 -9.41 7.02 -5.64
C ARG A 144 -8.59 5.90 -6.28
N SER A 145 -8.69 4.71 -5.68
CA SER A 145 -8.05 3.50 -6.20
C SER A 145 -8.91 2.28 -5.98
N TYR A 146 -8.70 1.24 -6.79
CA TYR A 146 -9.17 -0.10 -6.47
C TYR A 146 -8.52 -0.62 -5.17
N GLY A 147 -9.25 -1.51 -4.49
CA GLY A 147 -8.71 -2.23 -3.34
C GLY A 147 -7.60 -3.20 -3.77
N LYS A 148 -6.73 -3.58 -2.82
CA LYS A 148 -5.58 -4.46 -3.08
C LYS A 148 -5.94 -5.77 -3.79
N PHE A 149 -7.10 -6.34 -3.46
CA PHE A 149 -7.59 -7.60 -4.01
C PHE A 149 -8.00 -7.48 -5.49
N TRP A 150 -8.63 -6.36 -5.85
CA TRP A 150 -9.14 -6.09 -7.21
C TRP A 150 -8.10 -5.45 -8.13
N SER A 151 -7.00 -4.97 -7.56
CA SER A 151 -5.91 -4.35 -8.31
C SER A 151 -5.03 -5.42 -8.98
N GLY A 152 -4.71 -5.22 -10.26
CA GLY A 152 -3.94 -6.12 -11.11
C GLY A 152 -4.79 -7.19 -11.80
N SER A 153 -6.10 -7.19 -11.63
CA SER A 153 -7.06 -8.13 -12.22
C SER A 153 -8.18 -7.34 -12.90
N GLY A 154 -8.37 -7.53 -14.20
CA GLY A 154 -9.41 -6.83 -14.97
C GLY A 154 -8.88 -6.18 -16.25
N PRO A 155 -9.73 -5.46 -17.00
CA PRO A 155 -9.31 -4.67 -18.15
C PRO A 155 -8.45 -3.48 -17.73
N GLU A 156 -7.75 -2.86 -18.68
CA GLU A 156 -7.04 -1.61 -18.42
C GLU A 156 -7.99 -0.50 -17.96
N THR A 157 -7.54 0.31 -17.00
CA THR A 157 -8.32 1.45 -16.52
C THR A 157 -8.45 2.48 -17.63
N LYS A 158 -9.68 2.88 -17.98
CA LYS A 158 -9.90 4.06 -18.82
C LYS A 158 -9.64 5.33 -17.99
N ILE A 159 -8.71 6.16 -18.47
CA ILE A 159 -8.32 7.41 -17.82
C ILE A 159 -8.71 8.54 -18.77
N ASP A 160 -9.90 9.08 -18.54
CA ASP A 160 -10.43 10.16 -19.36
C ASP A 160 -10.08 11.50 -18.68
N GLY A 161 -8.86 11.99 -18.93
CA GLY A 161 -8.38 13.30 -18.47
C GLY A 161 -7.42 13.28 -17.28
N PRO A 162 -7.13 14.46 -16.71
CA PRO A 162 -6.09 14.63 -15.70
C PRO A 162 -6.42 13.91 -14.39
N VAL A 163 -5.41 13.27 -13.82
CA VAL A 163 -5.54 12.50 -12.58
C VAL A 163 -5.04 13.35 -11.40
N PRO A 164 -5.88 13.67 -10.40
CA PRO A 164 -5.43 14.42 -9.24
C PRO A 164 -4.50 13.55 -8.39
N LEU A 165 -3.23 13.93 -8.36
CA LEU A 165 -2.17 13.33 -7.56
C LEU A 165 -1.67 14.32 -6.52
N GLU A 166 -1.31 13.82 -5.35
CA GLU A 166 -0.78 14.64 -4.27
C GLU A 166 0.52 14.06 -3.74
N THR A 167 1.58 14.88 -3.72
CA THR A 167 2.85 14.51 -3.11
C THR A 167 2.74 14.64 -1.60
N VAL A 168 2.66 13.50 -0.91
CA VAL A 168 2.58 13.47 0.57
C VAL A 168 3.95 13.65 1.21
N LEU A 169 4.97 13.10 0.56
CA LEU A 169 6.35 13.17 0.99
C LEU A 169 7.24 13.23 -0.25
N GLU A 170 8.26 14.08 -0.22
CA GLU A 170 9.31 14.16 -1.24
C GLU A 170 10.66 14.29 -0.54
N ILE A 171 11.62 13.50 -0.98
CA ILE A 171 13.02 13.54 -0.57
C ILE A 171 13.84 13.67 -1.85
N PRO A 172 14.54 14.81 -2.07
CA PRO A 172 15.28 15.04 -3.29
C PRO A 172 16.58 14.22 -3.32
N ARG A 173 17.13 13.98 -4.51
CA ARG A 173 18.26 13.06 -4.75
C ARG A 173 19.48 13.38 -3.89
N GLU A 174 19.72 14.65 -3.60
CA GLU A 174 20.89 15.12 -2.87
C GLU A 174 20.85 14.73 -1.38
N GLN A 175 19.67 14.36 -0.85
CA GLN A 175 19.48 14.03 0.56
C GLN A 175 19.56 12.54 0.87
N TYR A 176 19.85 11.69 -0.12
CA TYR A 176 19.96 10.25 0.09
C TYR A 176 21.06 9.57 -0.72
N ALA A 177 21.55 8.45 -0.22
CA ALA A 177 22.31 7.46 -0.97
C ALA A 177 21.37 6.34 -1.44
N TYR A 178 21.73 5.72 -2.57
CA TYR A 178 20.97 4.65 -3.19
C TYR A 178 21.85 3.41 -3.35
N ASP A 179 21.33 2.25 -2.94
CA ASP A 179 22.00 0.95 -3.08
C ASP A 179 20.98 -0.18 -3.36
N GLU A 180 21.43 -1.33 -3.84
CA GLU A 180 20.63 -2.54 -4.01
C GLU A 180 21.01 -3.58 -2.96
N ASP A 181 20.08 -3.91 -2.06
CA ASP A 181 20.32 -4.88 -0.98
C ASP A 181 19.30 -6.03 -1.01
N HIS A 182 19.79 -7.24 -0.78
CA HIS A 182 18.95 -8.42 -0.60
C HIS A 182 18.50 -8.48 0.86
N ARG A 183 17.22 -8.18 1.13
CA ARG A 183 16.69 -8.41 2.48
C ARG A 183 16.42 -9.89 2.68
N PHE A 184 16.80 -10.37 3.85
CA PHE A 184 16.45 -11.69 4.33
C PHE A 184 15.43 -11.58 5.48
N ARG A 185 14.56 -12.59 5.59
CA ARG A 185 13.59 -12.74 6.68
C ARG A 185 13.88 -14.01 7.46
N LYS A 186 13.76 -13.93 8.77
CA LYS A 186 13.82 -15.12 9.63
C LYS A 186 12.43 -15.77 9.68
N THR A 187 12.34 -17.04 9.34
CA THR A 187 11.06 -17.77 9.43
C THR A 187 10.80 -18.17 10.89
N ARG A 188 9.63 -17.81 11.44
CA ARG A 188 9.29 -18.07 12.86
C ARG A 188 9.36 -19.56 13.22
N MET A 189 8.91 -20.44 12.32
CA MET A 189 8.76 -21.88 12.58
C MET A 189 10.06 -22.68 12.42
N LEU A 190 10.88 -22.35 11.41
CA LEU A 190 12.12 -23.08 11.12
C LEU A 190 13.38 -22.34 11.58
N ARG A 191 13.25 -21.12 12.10
CA ARG A 191 14.34 -20.16 12.40
C ARG A 191 15.34 -19.92 11.26
N ARG A 192 15.06 -20.44 10.06
CA ARG A 192 15.87 -20.29 8.85
C ARG A 192 15.70 -18.91 8.26
N THR A 193 16.82 -18.33 7.86
CA THR A 193 16.91 -17.10 7.06
C THR A 193 16.50 -17.44 5.63
N LYS A 194 15.47 -16.77 5.11
CA LYS A 194 15.01 -16.91 3.71
C LYS A 194 15.07 -15.55 3.03
N PRO A 195 15.36 -15.46 1.73
CA PRO A 195 15.28 -14.19 1.02
C PRO A 195 13.85 -13.63 1.10
N ALA A 196 13.75 -12.34 1.41
CA ALA A 196 12.51 -11.56 1.42
C ALA A 196 12.26 -10.85 0.07
N GLY A 197 13.31 -10.75 -0.75
CA GLY A 197 13.34 -10.15 -2.08
C GLY A 197 14.53 -9.20 -2.23
N LEU A 198 14.78 -8.73 -3.46
CA LEU A 198 15.68 -7.62 -3.71
C LEU A 198 14.99 -6.31 -3.35
N TYR A 199 15.69 -5.45 -2.62
CA TYR A 199 15.22 -4.12 -2.25
C TYR A 199 16.19 -3.08 -2.77
N ARG A 200 15.64 -1.99 -3.29
CA ARG A 200 16.34 -0.73 -3.50
C ARG A 200 16.34 0.01 -2.16
N ARG A 201 17.52 0.14 -1.55
CA ARG A 201 17.72 0.82 -0.28
C ARG A 201 18.07 2.28 -0.52
N ILE A 202 17.23 3.15 0.01
CA ILE A 202 17.44 4.58 0.09
C ILE A 202 17.87 4.88 1.53
N THR A 203 19.01 5.53 1.71
CA THR A 203 19.57 5.84 3.03
C THR A 203 19.81 7.34 3.14
N LEU A 204 19.24 7.97 4.15
CA LEU A 204 19.44 9.38 4.50
C LEU A 204 20.75 9.56 5.28
N ALA A 205 21.13 10.81 5.49
CA ALA A 205 22.39 11.17 6.15
C ALA A 205 22.56 10.55 7.55
N ASP A 206 21.47 10.33 8.29
CA ASP A 206 21.46 9.73 9.63
C ASP A 206 21.32 8.20 9.63
N GLY A 207 21.41 7.54 8.47
CA GLY A 207 21.25 6.09 8.32
C GLY A 207 19.79 5.60 8.26
N SER A 208 18.82 6.46 8.59
CA SER A 208 17.40 6.19 8.39
C SER A 208 17.06 6.18 6.89
N GLY A 209 15.88 5.69 6.48
CA GLY A 209 15.60 5.61 5.05
C GLY A 209 14.40 4.76 4.64
N VAL A 210 14.37 4.41 3.35
CA VAL A 210 13.28 3.67 2.72
C VAL A 210 13.83 2.50 1.94
N ASP A 211 13.27 1.31 2.17
CA ASP A 211 13.55 0.15 1.34
C ASP A 211 12.35 -0.11 0.42
N LEU A 212 12.56 0.01 -0.88
CA LEU A 212 11.56 -0.28 -1.91
C LEU A 212 11.83 -1.66 -2.49
N ARG A 213 10.87 -2.57 -2.38
CA ARG A 213 11.03 -3.91 -2.97
C ARG A 213 10.97 -3.81 -4.48
N ARG A 214 12.01 -4.28 -5.17
CA ARG A 214 11.99 -4.43 -6.63
C ARG A 214 10.91 -5.44 -7.00
N ARG A 215 10.02 -5.07 -7.92
CA ARG A 215 9.22 -6.09 -8.61
C ARG A 215 10.13 -6.78 -9.64
N HIS A 216 10.20 -8.11 -9.58
CA HIS A 216 10.62 -8.86 -10.76
C HIS A 216 9.61 -8.51 -11.86
N GLN A 217 10.08 -7.75 -12.85
CA GLN A 217 9.41 -7.57 -14.13
C GLN A 217 9.66 -8.82 -14.96
#